data_AF-A0A7W0QAZ3-F1
#
_entry.id   AF-A0A7W0QAZ3-F1
#
_cell.length_a   1.000
_cell.length_b   1.000
_cell.length_c   1.000
_cell.angle_alpha   90.00
_cell.angle_beta   90.00
_cell.angle_gamma   90.00
#
_symmetry.space_group_name_H-M   'P 1'
#
loop_
_entity.id
_entity.type
_entity.pdbx_description
1 polymer ?
#
loop_
_entity_poly.entity_id
_entity_poly.type
_entity_poly.pdbx_seq_one_letter_code
_entity_poly.pdbx_strand_id
1 'polypeptide(L)'
;MARRRVQAMVAVVLGVLLPGTLGACGPIAYVNQVTRKATDSVELARAAEADKYAPYWWTRATEYLHKARELAAHADYQGANRFGRLAGEAGDKAAAEAAIAKQDPSKRPVDVTPNTPPNAPTKDAP
;
A
#
# COMPACT_ATOMS: atom_id res chain seq x y z
N MET A 1 -11.23 -6.26 -55.71
CA MET A 1 -10.19 -5.37 -55.13
C MET A 1 -10.47 -4.91 -53.69
N ALA A 2 -11.70 -4.56 -53.31
CA ALA A 2 -12.02 -4.05 -51.96
C ALA A 2 -11.67 -5.03 -50.80
N ARG A 3 -11.95 -6.33 -50.95
CA ARG A 3 -11.68 -7.35 -49.90
C ARG A 3 -10.19 -7.52 -49.57
N ARG A 4 -9.30 -7.41 -50.56
CA ARG A 4 -7.83 -7.45 -50.36
C ARG A 4 -7.31 -6.20 -49.65
N ARG A 5 -7.91 -5.03 -49.90
CA ARG A 5 -7.58 -3.78 -49.20
C ARG A 5 -8.05 -3.79 -47.75
N VAL A 6 -9.23 -4.34 -47.50
CA VAL A 6 -9.77 -4.53 -46.13
C VAL A 6 -8.94 -5.54 -45.35
N GLN A 7 -8.55 -6.67 -45.95
CA GLN A 7 -7.65 -7.64 -45.30
C GLN A 7 -6.27 -7.05 -44.98
N ALA A 8 -5.70 -6.25 -45.89
CA ALA A 8 -4.43 -5.57 -45.64
C ALA A 8 -4.53 -4.52 -44.51
N MET A 9 -5.63 -3.75 -44.46
CA MET A 9 -5.87 -2.81 -43.36
C MET A 9 -6.07 -3.51 -42.01
N VAL A 10 -6.83 -4.61 -41.97
CA VAL A 10 -7.01 -5.39 -40.74
C VAL A 10 -5.69 -5.98 -40.27
N ALA A 11 -4.86 -6.51 -41.16
CA ALA A 11 -3.55 -7.04 -40.82
C ALA A 11 -2.59 -5.97 -40.28
N VAL A 12 -2.64 -4.73 -40.81
CA VAL A 12 -1.85 -3.60 -40.31
C VAL A 12 -2.35 -3.13 -38.95
N VAL A 13 -3.67 -3.04 -38.75
CA VAL A 13 -4.26 -2.66 -37.44
C VAL A 13 -3.92 -3.71 -36.39
N LEU A 14 -4.06 -5.00 -36.69
CA LEU A 14 -3.71 -6.08 -35.78
C LEU A 14 -2.20 -6.15 -35.50
N GLY A 15 -1.37 -5.92 -36.52
CA GLY A 15 0.09 -5.90 -36.42
C GLY A 15 0.65 -4.72 -35.61
N VAL A 16 -0.06 -3.59 -35.56
CA VAL A 16 0.32 -2.42 -34.76
C VAL A 16 -0.25 -2.49 -33.33
N LEU A 17 -1.42 -3.10 -33.13
CA LEU A 17 -2.00 -3.25 -31.79
C LEU A 17 -1.35 -4.36 -30.95
N LEU A 18 -0.90 -5.45 -31.56
CA LEU A 18 -0.35 -6.60 -30.81
C LEU A 18 0.94 -6.29 -30.02
N PRO A 19 1.92 -5.52 -30.52
CA PRO A 19 3.16 -5.27 -29.80
C PRO A 19 2.98 -4.35 -28.57
N GLY A 20 1.93 -3.52 -28.53
CA GLY A 20 1.70 -2.54 -27.47
C GLY A 20 1.22 -3.14 -26.14
N THR A 21 0.71 -4.36 -26.13
CA THR A 21 0.14 -4.99 -24.92
C THR A 21 1.18 -5.67 -24.04
N LEU A 22 2.36 -6.01 -24.58
CA LEU A 22 3.42 -6.70 -23.83
C LEU A 22 4.22 -5.75 -22.91
N GLY A 23 4.18 -4.43 -23.15
CA GLY A 23 4.82 -3.42 -22.29
C GLY A 23 3.92 -2.86 -21.18
N ALA A 24 2.63 -3.16 -21.20
CA ALA A 24 1.65 -2.53 -20.32
C ALA A 24 1.49 -3.21 -18.94
N CYS A 25 2.14 -4.36 -18.71
CA CYS A 25 1.94 -5.19 -17.52
C CYS A 25 2.42 -4.53 -16.22
N GLY A 26 3.35 -3.56 -16.28
CA GLY A 26 3.84 -2.82 -15.11
C GLY A 26 3.00 -1.59 -14.76
N PRO A 27 2.84 -0.62 -15.69
CA PRO A 27 2.15 0.64 -15.41
C PRO A 27 0.65 0.49 -15.08
N ILE A 28 -0.07 -0.40 -15.79
CA ILE A 28 -1.49 -0.63 -15.50
C ILE A 28 -1.67 -1.27 -14.13
N ALA A 29 -0.81 -2.24 -13.79
CA ALA A 29 -0.79 -2.85 -12.48
C ALA A 29 -0.48 -1.82 -11.38
N TYR A 30 0.41 -0.85 -11.64
CA TYR A 30 0.73 0.24 -10.72
C TYR A 30 -0.48 1.11 -10.39
N VAL A 31 -1.26 1.51 -11.41
CA VAL A 31 -2.47 2.30 -11.19
C VAL A 31 -3.44 1.55 -10.27
N ASN A 32 -3.65 0.25 -10.51
CA ASN A 32 -4.55 -0.53 -9.67
C ASN A 32 -3.97 -0.79 -8.26
N GLN A 33 -2.70 -1.17 -8.17
CA GLN A 33 -2.09 -1.64 -6.93
C GLN A 33 -1.70 -0.49 -6.00
N VAL A 34 -0.97 0.51 -6.50
CA VAL A 34 -0.43 1.60 -5.67
C VAL A 34 -1.44 2.74 -5.56
N THR A 35 -2.00 3.17 -6.69
CA THR A 35 -2.85 4.38 -6.72
C THR A 35 -4.23 4.13 -6.12
N ARG A 36 -4.78 2.92 -6.28
CA ARG A 36 -6.07 2.55 -5.70
C ARG A 36 -5.88 1.75 -4.41
N LYS A 37 -5.61 0.44 -4.51
CA LYS A 37 -5.64 -0.49 -3.37
C LYS A 37 -4.78 -0.06 -2.17
N ALA A 38 -3.48 0.17 -2.40
CA ALA A 38 -2.57 0.51 -1.31
C ALA A 38 -2.89 1.87 -0.68
N THR A 39 -3.28 2.85 -1.51
CA THR A 39 -3.69 4.16 -1.03
C THR A 39 -4.96 4.03 -0.18
N ASP A 40 -5.98 3.32 -0.65
CA ASP A 40 -7.23 3.09 0.08
C ASP A 40 -6.97 2.39 1.43
N SER A 41 -6.15 1.34 1.47
CA SER A 41 -5.79 0.66 2.72
C SER A 41 -5.07 1.59 3.73
N VAL A 42 -4.19 2.47 3.25
CA VAL A 42 -3.52 3.47 4.12
C VAL A 42 -4.50 4.53 4.59
N GLU A 43 -5.45 4.98 3.75
CA GLU A 43 -6.49 5.90 4.16
C GLU A 43 -7.43 5.29 5.22
N LEU A 44 -7.79 4.00 5.08
CA LEU A 44 -8.54 3.28 6.10
C LEU A 44 -7.78 3.20 7.43
N ALA A 45 -6.48 2.91 7.39
CA ALA A 45 -5.63 2.94 8.58
C ALA A 45 -5.59 4.32 9.23
N ARG A 46 -5.50 5.39 8.42
CA ARG A 46 -5.54 6.78 8.92
C ARG A 46 -6.87 7.09 9.58
N ALA A 47 -7.99 6.74 8.94
CA ALA A 47 -9.32 6.93 9.51
C ALA A 47 -9.52 6.15 10.82
N ALA A 48 -8.83 5.01 10.96
CA ALA A 48 -8.77 4.25 12.19
C ALA A 48 -7.82 4.83 13.26
N GLU A 49 -7.19 5.99 13.04
CA GLU A 49 -6.19 6.59 13.95
C GLU A 49 -5.03 5.61 14.25
N ALA A 50 -4.59 4.87 13.24
CA ALA A 50 -3.57 3.85 13.40
C ALA A 50 -2.18 4.42 13.75
N ASP A 51 -1.93 5.71 13.49
CA ASP A 51 -0.74 6.41 13.98
C ASP A 51 -0.63 6.38 15.51
N LYS A 52 -1.77 6.50 16.19
CA LYS A 52 -1.89 6.36 17.63
C LYS A 52 -1.97 4.90 18.03
N TYR A 53 -2.94 4.16 17.48
CA TYR A 53 -3.33 2.85 18.04
C TYR A 53 -2.56 1.65 17.46
N ALA A 54 -1.85 1.81 16.34
CA ALA A 54 -1.06 0.75 15.70
C ALA A 54 0.21 1.33 15.01
N PRO A 55 1.08 2.06 15.74
CA PRO A 55 2.13 2.91 15.18
C PRO A 55 3.15 2.15 14.32
N TYR A 56 3.44 0.89 14.67
CA TYR A 56 4.33 0.04 13.89
C TYR A 56 3.79 -0.20 12.48
N TRP A 57 2.54 -0.68 12.37
CA TRP A 57 1.94 -0.98 11.08
C TRP A 57 1.61 0.28 10.29
N TRP A 58 1.21 1.36 10.97
CA TRP A 58 1.01 2.66 10.36
C TRP A 58 2.28 3.18 9.66
N THR A 59 3.40 3.20 10.38
CA THR A 59 4.69 3.64 9.81
C THR A 59 5.10 2.74 8.66
N ARG A 60 4.98 1.41 8.82
CA ARG A 60 5.30 0.47 7.75
C ARG A 60 4.47 0.70 6.49
N ALA A 61 3.17 0.96 6.63
CA ALA A 61 2.27 1.17 5.50
C ALA A 61 2.58 2.48 4.76
N THR A 62 2.80 3.57 5.50
CA THR A 62 3.12 4.89 4.93
C THR A 62 4.47 4.92 4.24
N GLU A 63 5.51 4.36 4.86
CA GLU A 63 6.85 4.30 4.27
C GLU A 63 6.92 3.43 3.02
N TYR A 64 6.22 2.28 3.01
CA TYR A 64 6.14 1.47 1.80
C TYR A 64 5.33 2.12 0.69
N LEU A 65 4.25 2.84 1.01
CA LEU A 65 3.49 3.59 0.02
C LEU A 65 4.35 4.73 -0.57
N HIS A 66 5.11 5.42 0.28
CA HIS A 66 6.07 6.42 -0.16
C HIS A 66 7.11 5.80 -1.10
N LYS A 67 7.76 4.69 -0.71
CA LYS A 67 8.74 4.01 -1.55
C LYS A 67 8.16 3.50 -2.87
N ALA A 68 6.93 3.01 -2.86
CA ALA A 68 6.24 2.59 -4.07
C ALA A 68 6.08 3.76 -5.06
N ARG A 69 5.73 4.94 -4.56
CA ARG A 69 5.60 6.16 -5.38
C ARG A 69 6.94 6.67 -5.89
N GLU A 70 7.99 6.58 -5.07
CA GLU A 70 9.37 6.91 -5.46
C GLU A 70 9.85 6.03 -6.62
N LEU A 71 9.67 4.71 -6.53
CA LEU A 71 10.07 3.79 -7.61
C LEU A 71 9.28 4.01 -8.91
N ALA A 72 7.99 4.32 -8.79
CA ALA A 72 7.17 4.66 -9.95
C ALA A 72 7.64 5.94 -10.64
N ALA A 73 8.15 6.93 -9.89
CA ALA A 73 8.76 8.14 -10.47
C ALA A 73 10.03 7.82 -11.27
N HIS A 74 10.73 6.73 -10.93
CA HIS A 74 11.85 6.18 -11.70
C HIS A 74 11.43 5.19 -12.80
N ALA A 75 10.13 5.11 -13.12
CA ALA A 75 9.54 4.15 -14.04
C ALA A 75 9.80 2.66 -13.68
N ASP A 76 10.23 2.38 -12.44
CA ASP A 76 10.32 1.03 -11.91
C ASP A 76 8.95 0.58 -11.37
N TYR A 77 8.06 0.24 -12.30
CA TYR A 77 6.70 -0.18 -11.95
C TYR A 77 6.65 -1.55 -11.28
N GLN A 78 7.61 -2.44 -11.53
CA GLN A 78 7.67 -3.75 -10.88
C GLN A 78 8.02 -3.60 -9.40
N GLY A 79 9.05 -2.80 -9.09
CA GLY A 79 9.40 -2.42 -7.73
C GLY A 79 8.27 -1.67 -7.03
N ALA A 80 7.66 -0.69 -7.71
CA ALA A 80 6.50 0.04 -7.19
C ALA A 80 5.34 -0.88 -6.82
N ASN A 81 5.00 -1.84 -7.68
CA ASN A 81 3.93 -2.82 -7.41
C ASN A 81 4.24 -3.71 -6.20
N ARG A 82 5.50 -4.13 -6.04
CA ARG A 82 5.93 -4.93 -4.88
C ARG A 82 5.75 -4.14 -3.58
N PHE A 83 6.23 -2.91 -3.52
CA PHE A 83 6.07 -2.06 -2.34
C PHE A 83 4.62 -1.66 -2.10
N GLY A 84 3.84 -1.41 -3.16
CA GLY A 84 2.41 -1.13 -3.04
C GLY A 84 1.62 -2.27 -2.40
N ARG A 85 1.95 -3.52 -2.72
CA ARG A 85 1.32 -4.67 -2.06
C ARG A 85 1.69 -4.76 -0.57
N LEU A 86 2.96 -4.55 -0.24
CA LEU A 86 3.39 -4.50 1.16
C LEU A 86 2.75 -3.35 1.93
N ALA A 87 2.55 -2.20 1.29
CA ALA A 87 1.86 -1.05 1.87
C ALA A 87 0.38 -1.35 2.14
N GLY A 88 -0.31 -1.99 1.19
CA GLY A 88 -1.70 -2.43 1.38
C GLY A 88 -1.85 -3.43 2.52
N GLU A 89 -1.03 -4.49 2.52
CA GLU A 89 -1.00 -5.50 3.59
C GLU A 89 -0.74 -4.88 4.97
N ALA A 90 0.17 -3.90 5.05
CA ALA A 90 0.45 -3.18 6.28
C ALA A 90 -0.69 -2.23 6.68
N GLY A 91 -1.33 -1.55 5.72
CA GLY A 91 -2.47 -0.68 5.95
C GLY A 91 -3.68 -1.43 6.50
N ASP A 92 -3.99 -2.59 5.92
CA ASP A 92 -5.09 -3.44 6.39
C ASP A 92 -4.85 -3.91 7.84
N LYS A 93 -3.60 -4.30 8.17
CA LYS A 93 -3.21 -4.67 9.54
C LYS A 93 -3.27 -3.49 10.50
N ALA A 94 -2.79 -2.32 10.07
CA ALA A 94 -2.84 -1.10 10.86
C ALA A 94 -4.28 -0.73 11.22
N ALA A 95 -5.20 -0.76 10.25
CA ALA A 95 -6.62 -0.50 10.49
C ALA A 95 -7.24 -1.51 11.46
N ALA A 96 -6.96 -2.81 11.27
CA ALA A 96 -7.48 -3.87 12.13
C ALA A 96 -6.98 -3.77 13.57
N GLU A 97 -5.67 -3.60 13.77
CA GLU A 97 -5.08 -3.47 15.11
C GLU A 97 -5.54 -2.19 15.81
N ALA A 98 -5.65 -1.09 15.07
CA ALA A 98 -6.16 0.16 15.61
C ALA A 98 -7.60 0.03 16.11
N ALA A 99 -8.46 -0.65 15.35
CA ALA A 99 -9.84 -0.93 15.77
C ALA A 99 -9.89 -1.77 17.06
N ILE A 100 -9.04 -2.80 17.17
CA ILE A 100 -8.95 -3.66 18.37
C ILE A 100 -8.48 -2.84 19.58
N ALA A 101 -7.40 -2.05 19.44
CA ALA A 101 -6.85 -1.25 20.53
C ALA A 101 -7.80 -0.13 20.99
N LYS A 102 -8.67 0.39 20.12
CA LYS A 102 -9.73 1.33 20.53
C LYS A 102 -10.73 0.68 21.49
N GLN A 103 -11.08 -0.57 21.25
CA GLN A 103 -12.06 -1.30 22.06
C GLN A 103 -11.46 -1.89 23.35
N ASP A 104 -10.19 -2.31 23.31
CA ASP A 104 -9.49 -2.96 24.42
C ASP A 104 -8.56 -1.97 25.14
N PRO A 105 -8.91 -1.48 26.36
CA PRO A 105 -8.10 -0.54 27.11
C PRO A 105 -6.67 -1.04 27.39
N SER A 106 -6.47 -2.36 27.50
CA SER A 106 -5.16 -2.95 27.79
C SER A 106 -4.17 -2.84 26.64
N LYS A 107 -4.67 -2.64 25.41
CA LYS A 107 -3.87 -2.53 24.17
C LYS A 107 -3.68 -1.09 23.70
N ARG A 108 -4.20 -0.13 24.45
CA ARG A 108 -4.03 1.29 24.11
C ARG A 108 -2.57 1.71 24.34
N PRO A 109 -2.07 2.68 23.57
CA PRO A 109 -0.78 3.29 23.84
C PRO A 109 -0.73 3.81 25.26
N VAL A 110 0.35 3.47 25.98
CA VAL A 110 0.59 4.02 27.32
C VAL A 110 0.97 5.48 27.15
N ASP A 111 0.18 6.39 27.73
CA ASP A 111 0.50 7.81 27.74
C ASP A 111 1.68 8.03 28.69
N VAL A 112 2.89 8.04 28.15
CA VAL A 112 4.12 8.34 28.87
C VAL A 112 4.24 9.85 29.05
N THR A 113 3.32 10.44 29.82
CA THR A 113 3.53 11.80 30.32
C THR A 113 4.77 11.81 31.22
N PRO A 114 5.67 12.82 31.14
CA PRO A 114 6.92 12.88 31.91
C PRO A 114 6.79 12.81 33.44
N ASN A 115 5.57 12.86 34.00
CA ASN A 115 5.31 12.90 35.43
C ASN A 115 4.67 11.62 36.00
N THR A 116 4.70 10.49 35.29
CA THR A 116 4.28 9.21 35.89
C THR A 116 5.37 8.72 36.85
N PRO A 117 5.13 8.62 38.18
CA PRO A 117 6.12 8.11 39.12
C PRO A 117 6.49 6.65 38.80
N PRO A 118 7.74 6.22 39.11
CA PRO A 118 8.36 4.99 38.62
C PRO A 118 7.85 3.73 39.33
N ASN A 119 6.53 3.56 39.47
CA ASN A 119 5.91 2.37 40.04
C ASN A 119 5.12 1.61 38.96
N ALA A 120 5.77 1.33 37.83
CA ALA A 120 5.46 0.09 37.13
C ALA A 120 6.11 -1.04 37.95
N PRO A 121 5.37 -2.07 38.41
CA PRO A 121 5.98 -3.17 39.12
C PRO A 121 6.94 -3.88 38.16
N THR A 122 8.25 -3.66 38.36
CA THR A 122 9.30 -4.45 37.74
C THR A 122 9.07 -5.89 38.19
N LYS A 123 8.72 -6.77 37.24
CA LYS A 123 8.51 -8.20 37.49
C LYS A 123 9.79 -8.90 37.98
N ASP A 124 10.92 -8.23 37.98
CA ASP A 124 12.22 -8.84 38.27
C ASP A 124 12.95 -8.07 39.36
N ALA A 125 12.70 -8.46 40.63
CA ALA A 125 13.62 -8.27 41.74
C ALA A 125 13.24 -9.19 42.93
N PRO A 126 14.22 -9.82 43.58
CA PRO A 126 15.19 -10.80 43.08
C PRO A 126 14.63 -12.23 42.95
#